data_AF-A0A8T4FLR7-F1
#
_entry.id   AF-A0A8T4FLR7-F1
#
_cell.length_a   1.000
_cell.length_b   1.000
_cell.length_c   1.000
_cell.angle_alpha   90.00
_cell.angle_beta   90.00
_cell.angle_gamma   90.00
#
_symmetry.space_group_name_H-M   'P 1'
#
loop_
_entity.id
_entity.type
_entity.pdbx_description
1 polymer ?
#
loop_
_entity_poly.entity_id
_entity_poly.type
_entity_poly.pdbx_seq_one_letter_code
_entity_poly.pdbx_strand_id
1 'polypeptide(L)'
;SHASAEGEEGVDYFTVNGRDYTVKDPSCTLEQVEMIRLFMVEVWDAIGSGDWGRVQEVLDAESFASTYVVEELFHDVDVDLTSFYLHRGADERLYSGPIWDFDLCAGNYNTLSSNDPGRLYAAWKSVWYSSLFEYEEFPDMVSELLSEKEGLIRQALDHGANYISQHDSDFMRNYEKWDTLDKHVDMNPFMLLALDTWQEHFDYTMSWLFRSLDTLVREYCRRQSLLSVTFENLVLDYKVFPIFGMIS
;
A
#
# COMPACT_ATOMS: atom_id res chain seq x y z
N SER A 1 11.62 12.78 -8.08
CA SER A 1 12.22 13.11 -9.40
C SER A 1 11.80 12.07 -10.42
N HIS A 2 11.48 12.46 -11.65
CA HIS A 2 11.33 11.47 -12.74
C HIS A 2 12.67 10.77 -12.97
N ALA A 3 12.68 9.46 -13.19
CA ALA A 3 13.92 8.69 -13.37
C ALA A 3 14.77 9.20 -14.56
N SER A 4 14.14 9.73 -15.62
CA SER A 4 14.82 10.41 -16.73
C SER A 4 15.53 11.72 -16.34
N ALA A 5 15.22 12.30 -15.18
CA ALA A 5 15.96 13.43 -14.61
C ALA A 5 17.16 12.99 -13.74
N GLU A 6 17.33 11.67 -13.52
CA GLU A 6 18.36 11.13 -12.63
C GLU A 6 19.65 10.70 -13.36
N GLY A 7 19.65 10.58 -14.70
CA GLY A 7 20.87 10.27 -15.44
C GLY A 7 20.69 9.89 -16.92
N GLU A 8 21.53 8.97 -17.42
CA GLU A 8 21.56 8.46 -18.80
C GLU A 8 20.73 7.17 -18.97
N GLU A 9 19.93 7.08 -20.03
CA GLU A 9 19.11 5.89 -20.33
C GLU A 9 19.99 4.69 -20.69
N GLY A 10 19.69 3.53 -20.10
CA GLY A 10 20.50 2.31 -20.21
C GLY A 10 21.69 2.28 -19.25
N VAL A 11 21.88 3.33 -18.44
CA VAL A 11 22.92 3.42 -17.40
C VAL A 11 22.29 3.65 -16.04
N ASP A 12 21.67 4.81 -15.84
CA ASP A 12 21.10 5.25 -14.56
C ASP A 12 19.60 4.92 -14.46
N TYR A 13 18.92 4.84 -15.60
CA TYR A 13 17.52 4.46 -15.68
C TYR A 13 17.20 3.69 -16.97
N PHE A 14 16.05 3.05 -17.03
CA PHE A 14 15.51 2.43 -18.24
C PHE A 14 13.99 2.56 -18.30
N THR A 15 13.42 2.43 -19.50
CA THR A 15 11.96 2.51 -19.70
C THR A 15 11.37 1.15 -20.09
N VAL A 16 10.27 0.75 -19.44
CA VAL A 16 9.44 -0.40 -19.80
C VAL A 16 7.98 0.03 -19.84
N ASN A 17 7.28 -0.23 -20.94
CA ASN A 17 5.86 0.10 -21.13
C ASN A 17 5.51 1.57 -20.81
N GLY A 18 6.42 2.50 -21.17
CA GLY A 18 6.26 3.94 -20.94
C GLY A 18 6.49 4.38 -19.49
N ARG A 19 7.04 3.51 -18.63
CA ARG A 19 7.44 3.82 -17.25
C ARG A 19 8.94 3.79 -17.11
N ASP A 20 9.47 4.82 -16.47
CA ASP A 20 10.90 4.93 -16.21
C ASP A 20 11.23 4.35 -14.82
N TYR A 21 12.31 3.56 -14.76
CA TYR A 21 12.82 2.96 -13.53
C TYR A 21 14.27 3.39 -13.32
N THR A 22 14.58 4.00 -12.17
CA THR A 22 15.97 4.30 -11.80
C THR A 22 16.65 3.05 -11.23
N VAL A 23 17.88 2.80 -11.66
CA VAL A 23 18.80 1.86 -11.02
C VAL A 23 19.52 2.57 -9.87
N LYS A 24 19.23 2.19 -8.63
CA LYS A 24 19.79 2.83 -7.44
C LYS A 24 21.13 2.24 -6.98
N ASP A 25 21.52 1.07 -7.46
CA ASP A 25 22.82 0.47 -7.14
C ASP A 25 23.90 0.99 -8.10
N PRO A 26 24.83 1.84 -7.64
CA PRO A 26 25.86 2.42 -8.51
C PRO A 26 26.92 1.40 -8.97
N SER A 27 26.88 0.16 -8.47
CA SER A 27 27.78 -0.91 -8.88
C SER A 27 27.28 -1.73 -10.07
N CYS A 28 26.03 -1.51 -10.52
CA CYS A 28 25.47 -2.19 -11.68
C CYS A 28 26.26 -1.88 -12.96
N THR A 29 26.66 -2.92 -13.69
CA THR A 29 27.21 -2.80 -15.04
C THR A 29 26.10 -2.56 -16.08
N LEU A 30 26.46 -2.08 -17.27
CA LEU A 30 25.50 -1.89 -18.36
C LEU A 30 24.76 -3.19 -18.73
N GLU A 31 25.46 -4.34 -18.70
CA GLU A 31 24.84 -5.64 -18.92
C GLU A 31 23.82 -5.98 -17.81
N GLN A 32 24.11 -5.61 -16.55
CA GLN A 32 23.17 -5.79 -15.45
C GLN A 32 21.95 -4.90 -15.58
N VAL A 33 22.11 -3.65 -16.00
CA VAL A 33 21.00 -2.73 -16.28
C VAL A 33 20.07 -3.32 -17.35
N GLU A 34 20.64 -3.85 -18.44
CA GLU A 34 19.84 -4.50 -19.49
C GLU A 34 19.15 -5.77 -19.01
N MET A 35 19.82 -6.59 -18.18
CA MET A 35 19.18 -7.76 -17.56
C MET A 35 18.00 -7.37 -16.67
N ILE A 36 18.14 -6.30 -15.87
CA ILE A 36 17.05 -5.78 -15.03
C ILE A 36 15.90 -5.28 -15.92
N ARG A 37 16.20 -4.54 -16.99
CA ARG A 37 15.18 -4.06 -17.94
C ARG A 37 14.40 -5.21 -18.57
N LEU A 38 15.09 -6.26 -19.02
CA LEU A 38 14.45 -7.45 -19.61
C LEU A 38 13.61 -8.21 -18.58
N PHE A 39 14.07 -8.33 -17.34
CA PHE A 39 13.28 -8.90 -16.25
C PHE A 39 12.01 -8.09 -15.97
N MET A 40 12.09 -6.75 -15.98
CA MET A 40 10.91 -5.90 -15.82
C MET A 40 9.91 -6.04 -16.98
N VAL A 41 10.37 -6.30 -18.21
CA VAL A 41 9.49 -6.65 -19.33
C VAL A 41 8.76 -7.96 -19.05
N GLU A 42 9.49 -8.99 -18.60
CA GLU A 42 8.91 -10.30 -18.26
C GLU A 42 7.85 -10.20 -17.16
N VAL A 43 8.10 -9.39 -16.12
CA VAL A 43 7.13 -9.13 -15.04
C VAL A 43 5.84 -8.52 -15.60
N TRP A 44 5.93 -7.49 -16.44
CA TRP A 44 4.73 -6.87 -17.01
C TRP A 44 4.00 -7.80 -17.98
N ASP A 45 4.73 -8.62 -18.75
CA ASP A 45 4.13 -9.64 -19.62
C ASP A 45 3.39 -10.72 -18.80
N ALA A 46 3.89 -11.09 -17.63
CA ALA A 46 3.21 -11.99 -16.71
C ALA A 46 1.96 -11.35 -16.10
N ILE A 47 2.05 -10.10 -15.61
CA ILE A 47 0.90 -9.35 -15.10
C ILE A 47 -0.18 -9.18 -16.18
N GLY A 48 0.21 -9.01 -17.44
CA GLY A 48 -0.73 -8.90 -18.56
C GLY A 48 -1.26 -10.21 -19.12
N SER A 49 -0.82 -11.38 -18.62
CA SER A 49 -1.19 -12.67 -19.23
C SER A 49 -2.55 -13.22 -18.78
N GLY A 50 -3.14 -12.68 -17.71
CA GLY A 50 -4.35 -13.23 -17.10
C GLY A 50 -4.13 -14.58 -16.43
N ASP A 51 -2.89 -14.89 -16.05
CA ASP A 51 -2.51 -16.14 -15.38
C ASP A 51 -1.78 -15.81 -14.07
N TRP A 52 -2.50 -15.97 -12.95
CA TRP A 52 -1.96 -15.68 -11.63
C TRP A 52 -0.73 -16.54 -11.29
N GLY A 53 -0.69 -17.80 -11.74
CA GLY A 53 0.47 -18.67 -11.52
C GLY A 53 1.73 -18.10 -12.14
N ARG A 54 1.62 -17.57 -13.37
CA ARG A 54 2.74 -16.90 -14.06
C ARG A 54 3.16 -15.61 -13.34
N VAL A 55 2.22 -14.85 -12.79
CA VAL A 55 2.55 -13.67 -11.95
C VAL A 55 3.40 -14.10 -10.75
N GLN A 56 2.98 -15.15 -10.05
CA GLN A 56 3.68 -15.64 -8.86
C GLN A 56 5.07 -16.23 -9.13
N GLU A 57 5.35 -16.67 -10.37
CA GLU A 57 6.67 -17.14 -10.78
C GLU A 57 7.72 -16.01 -10.84
N VAL A 58 7.28 -14.77 -11.12
CA VAL A 58 8.18 -13.63 -11.35
C VAL A 58 8.04 -12.52 -10.31
N LEU A 59 6.95 -12.51 -9.54
CA LEU A 59 6.60 -11.48 -8.56
C LEU A 59 6.21 -12.12 -7.23
N ASP A 60 6.74 -11.57 -6.14
CA ASP A 60 6.35 -11.97 -4.79
C ASP A 60 5.12 -11.18 -4.34
N ALA A 61 3.93 -11.77 -4.52
CA ALA A 61 2.66 -11.09 -4.27
C ALA A 61 2.48 -10.69 -2.79
N GLU A 62 3.07 -11.44 -1.85
CA GLU A 62 2.98 -11.14 -0.41
C GLU A 62 3.71 -9.83 -0.06
N SER A 63 4.88 -9.57 -0.65
CA SER A 63 5.60 -8.30 -0.47
C SER A 63 4.82 -7.12 -1.06
N PHE A 64 4.14 -7.32 -2.18
CA PHE A 64 3.26 -6.32 -2.78
C PHE A 64 2.03 -6.06 -1.91
N ALA A 65 1.39 -7.10 -1.37
CA ALA A 65 0.27 -6.96 -0.43
C ALA A 65 0.70 -6.26 0.87
N SER A 66 1.89 -6.56 1.37
CA SER A 66 2.45 -5.92 2.58
C SER A 66 2.72 -4.44 2.35
N THR A 67 3.36 -4.10 1.24
CA THR A 67 3.60 -2.69 0.86
C THR A 67 2.28 -1.97 0.62
N TYR A 68 1.34 -2.59 -0.09
CA TYR A 68 0.00 -2.05 -0.36
C TYR A 68 -0.74 -1.62 0.90
N VAL A 69 -0.74 -2.46 1.94
CA VAL A 69 -1.40 -2.14 3.21
C VAL A 69 -0.80 -0.88 3.85
N VAL A 70 0.51 -0.67 3.76
CA VAL A 70 1.14 0.55 4.27
C VAL A 70 0.83 1.75 3.38
N GLU A 71 0.92 1.60 2.07
CA GLU A 71 0.58 2.66 1.12
C GLU A 71 -0.85 3.15 1.29
N GLU A 72 -1.81 2.24 1.48
CA GLU A 72 -3.19 2.59 1.79
C GLU A 72 -3.39 3.13 3.20
N LEU A 73 -2.60 2.71 4.18
CA LEU A 73 -2.72 3.26 5.53
C LEU A 73 -2.42 4.77 5.54
N PHE A 74 -1.44 5.17 4.74
CA PHE A 74 -0.95 6.54 4.69
C PHE A 74 -1.50 7.36 3.52
N HIS A 75 -1.95 6.76 2.42
CA HIS A 75 -2.30 7.50 1.18
C HIS A 75 -1.12 8.35 0.69
N ASP A 76 0.06 7.75 0.53
CA ASP A 76 1.20 8.44 -0.07
C ASP A 76 0.86 8.81 -1.52
N VAL A 77 0.99 10.09 -1.84
CA VAL A 77 0.64 10.65 -3.15
C VAL A 77 1.59 10.20 -4.25
N ASP A 78 2.79 9.80 -3.86
CA ASP A 78 3.85 9.36 -4.74
C ASP A 78 3.79 7.85 -5.03
N VAL A 79 2.87 7.11 -4.41
CA VAL A 79 2.68 5.67 -4.68
C VAL A 79 2.63 5.41 -6.20
N ASP A 80 3.57 4.56 -6.69
CA ASP A 80 3.84 4.20 -8.10
C ASP A 80 4.66 5.19 -8.95
N LEU A 81 5.11 6.33 -8.41
CA LEU A 81 5.88 7.33 -9.16
C LEU A 81 7.28 7.51 -8.58
N THR A 82 7.33 8.07 -7.39
CA THR A 82 8.54 8.29 -6.60
C THR A 82 8.34 7.57 -5.28
N SER A 83 9.40 7.27 -4.52
CA SER A 83 9.26 6.60 -3.21
C SER A 83 8.77 5.14 -3.24
N PHE A 84 8.50 4.58 -4.42
CA PHE A 84 8.17 3.17 -4.61
C PHE A 84 9.39 2.34 -5.03
N TYR A 85 9.91 1.53 -4.12
CA TYR A 85 11.10 0.70 -4.35
C TYR A 85 10.74 -0.73 -4.74
N LEU A 86 11.53 -1.27 -5.65
CA LEU A 86 11.46 -2.65 -6.12
C LEU A 86 12.85 -3.27 -6.04
N HIS A 87 12.93 -4.54 -5.67
CA HIS A 87 14.19 -5.27 -5.66
C HIS A 87 13.99 -6.72 -6.08
N ARG A 88 15.08 -7.37 -6.52
CA ARG A 88 15.06 -8.78 -6.89
C ARG A 88 15.47 -9.61 -5.69
N GLY A 89 14.60 -10.55 -5.30
CA GLY A 89 14.83 -11.47 -4.19
C GLY A 89 15.87 -12.55 -4.52
N ALA A 90 16.29 -13.29 -3.49
CA ALA A 90 17.22 -14.41 -3.65
C ALA A 90 16.60 -15.62 -4.39
N ASP A 91 15.29 -15.65 -4.49
CA ASP A 91 14.50 -16.59 -5.29
C ASP A 91 14.20 -16.06 -6.70
N GLU A 92 14.89 -14.98 -7.10
CA GLU A 92 14.84 -14.36 -8.43
C GLU A 92 13.52 -13.64 -8.77
N ARG A 93 12.57 -13.56 -7.84
CA ARG A 93 11.29 -12.83 -8.00
C ARG A 93 11.43 -11.35 -7.68
N LEU A 94 10.52 -10.54 -8.21
CA LEU A 94 10.40 -9.11 -7.92
C LEU A 94 9.65 -8.90 -6.61
N TYR A 95 10.26 -8.19 -5.69
CA TYR A 95 9.69 -7.79 -4.41
C TYR A 95 9.38 -6.30 -4.40
N SER A 96 8.30 -5.92 -3.72
CA SER A 96 7.99 -4.52 -3.42
C SER A 96 8.52 -4.14 -2.04
N GLY A 97 9.10 -2.94 -1.97
CA GLY A 97 9.75 -2.38 -0.79
C GLY A 97 11.28 -2.30 -0.92
N PRO A 98 11.94 -1.70 0.09
CA PRO A 98 11.36 -1.15 1.32
C PRO A 98 10.52 0.12 1.08
N ILE A 99 9.57 0.37 1.98
CA ILE A 99 8.79 1.62 2.00
C ILE A 99 9.69 2.83 2.36
N TRP A 100 9.42 4.00 1.79
CA TRP A 100 10.17 5.23 2.04
C TRP A 100 9.33 6.50 1.74
N ASP A 101 9.73 7.67 2.26
CA ASP A 101 9.19 9.01 1.91
C ASP A 101 7.70 9.29 2.20
N PHE A 102 7.26 9.04 3.44
CA PHE A 102 5.88 9.30 3.85
C PHE A 102 5.66 10.73 4.42
N ASP A 103 6.28 11.76 3.84
CA ASP A 103 6.09 13.15 4.28
C ASP A 103 4.87 13.83 3.62
N LEU A 104 4.57 13.46 2.37
CA LEU A 104 3.40 13.92 1.59
C LEU A 104 2.22 12.92 1.64
N CYS A 105 1.89 12.45 2.84
CA CYS A 105 0.83 11.48 3.05
C CYS A 105 -0.16 11.93 4.14
N ALA A 106 -1.07 11.06 4.54
CA ALA A 106 -2.05 11.25 5.60
C ALA A 106 -2.91 12.52 5.44
N GLY A 107 -3.23 12.86 4.18
CA GLY A 107 -3.96 14.07 3.83
C GLY A 107 -3.15 15.36 3.96
N ASN A 108 -1.82 15.28 4.03
CA ASN A 108 -0.89 16.41 4.07
C ASN A 108 -0.44 16.90 2.68
N TYR A 109 -1.27 16.70 1.66
CA TYR A 109 -0.98 17.15 0.30
C TYR A 109 -2.20 17.79 -0.36
N ASN A 110 -1.97 18.82 -1.17
CA ASN A 110 -3.01 19.61 -1.82
C ASN A 110 -3.63 18.92 -3.05
N THR A 111 -4.10 17.68 -2.89
CA THR A 111 -4.96 17.00 -3.89
C THR A 111 -6.23 16.47 -3.28
N LEU A 112 -7.36 16.70 -3.95
CA LEU A 112 -8.68 16.30 -3.46
C LEU A 112 -8.85 14.78 -3.31
N SER A 113 -8.08 13.98 -4.06
CA SER A 113 -8.22 12.53 -4.09
C SER A 113 -7.50 11.80 -2.95
N SER A 114 -6.46 12.40 -2.35
CA SER A 114 -5.68 11.81 -1.26
C SER A 114 -6.19 12.17 0.14
N ASN A 115 -7.29 12.95 0.24
CA ASN A 115 -7.69 13.64 1.48
C ASN A 115 -8.91 13.01 2.20
N ASP A 116 -9.24 11.75 1.92
CA ASP A 116 -10.31 11.01 2.62
C ASP A 116 -9.84 9.61 3.06
N PRO A 117 -9.55 9.38 4.36
CA PRO A 117 -9.15 8.06 4.88
C PRO A 117 -10.34 7.06 4.92
N GLY A 118 -11.53 7.49 4.47
CA GLY A 118 -12.71 6.66 4.29
C GLY A 118 -12.71 5.86 2.99
N ARG A 119 -11.74 6.06 2.10
CA ARG A 119 -11.67 5.49 0.75
C ARG A 119 -10.30 4.88 0.48
N LEU A 120 -10.23 3.96 -0.48
CA LEU A 120 -8.96 3.46 -1.00
C LEU A 120 -8.30 4.51 -1.91
N TYR A 121 -6.97 4.53 -1.91
CA TYR A 121 -6.13 5.45 -2.69
C TYR A 121 -5.14 4.72 -3.59
N ALA A 122 -4.19 3.98 -2.99
CA ALA A 122 -3.17 3.23 -3.71
C ALA A 122 -3.76 2.23 -4.72
N ALA A 123 -4.92 1.63 -4.41
CA ALA A 123 -5.63 0.64 -5.22
C ALA A 123 -5.91 1.11 -6.66
N TRP A 124 -6.22 2.40 -6.82
CA TRP A 124 -6.52 2.99 -8.13
C TRP A 124 -5.42 3.96 -8.60
N LYS A 125 -4.62 4.52 -7.68
CA LYS A 125 -3.55 5.45 -8.00
C LYS A 125 -2.34 4.75 -8.62
N SER A 126 -2.01 3.55 -8.12
CA SER A 126 -0.87 2.75 -8.55
C SER A 126 -1.27 1.81 -9.66
N VAL A 127 -0.50 1.79 -10.76
CA VAL A 127 -0.73 0.79 -11.81
C VAL A 127 -0.49 -0.62 -11.28
N TRP A 128 0.55 -0.84 -10.46
CA TRP A 128 0.87 -2.16 -9.92
C TRP A 128 -0.33 -2.74 -9.18
N TYR A 129 -0.91 -1.96 -8.28
CA TYR A 129 -2.07 -2.42 -7.53
C TYR A 129 -3.30 -2.51 -8.40
N SER A 130 -3.57 -1.53 -9.26
CA SER A 130 -4.74 -1.61 -10.16
C SER A 130 -4.70 -2.86 -11.05
N SER A 131 -3.52 -3.28 -11.51
CA SER A 131 -3.33 -4.50 -12.31
C SER A 131 -3.39 -5.77 -11.47
N LEU A 132 -2.81 -5.79 -10.27
CA LEU A 132 -2.87 -6.97 -9.39
C LEU A 132 -4.29 -7.21 -8.87
N PHE A 133 -5.08 -6.16 -8.64
CA PHE A 133 -6.49 -6.28 -8.27
C PHE A 133 -7.42 -6.78 -9.40
N GLU A 134 -6.92 -6.97 -10.63
CA GLU A 134 -7.65 -7.69 -11.68
C GLU A 134 -7.69 -9.20 -11.44
N TYR A 135 -6.80 -9.72 -10.58
CA TYR A 135 -6.76 -11.12 -10.15
C TYR A 135 -7.54 -11.30 -8.85
N GLU A 136 -8.41 -12.31 -8.78
CA GLU A 136 -9.25 -12.55 -7.59
C GLU A 136 -8.41 -12.94 -6.36
N GLU A 137 -7.22 -13.51 -6.58
CA GLU A 137 -6.30 -13.99 -5.55
C GLU A 137 -5.62 -12.87 -4.76
N PHE A 138 -5.36 -11.71 -5.38
CA PHE A 138 -4.67 -10.61 -4.73
C PHE A 138 -5.50 -9.94 -3.60
N PRO A 139 -6.79 -9.57 -3.77
CA PRO A 139 -7.60 -9.06 -2.67
C PRO A 139 -7.83 -10.09 -1.55
N ASP A 140 -7.84 -11.39 -1.87
CA ASP A 140 -7.89 -12.45 -0.85
C ASP A 140 -6.62 -12.46 0.00
N MET A 141 -5.44 -12.35 -0.65
CA MET A 141 -4.16 -12.24 0.05
C MET A 141 -4.08 -10.99 0.95
N VAL A 142 -4.58 -9.84 0.48
CA VAL A 142 -4.67 -8.61 1.29
C VAL A 142 -5.59 -8.82 2.50
N SER A 143 -6.74 -9.49 2.29
CA SER A 143 -7.69 -9.80 3.36
C SER A 143 -7.10 -10.74 4.42
N GLU A 144 -6.36 -11.77 4.00
CA GLU A 144 -5.68 -12.71 4.91
C GLU A 144 -4.58 -12.00 5.71
N LEU A 145 -3.75 -11.20 5.04
CA LEU A 145 -2.71 -10.39 5.68
C LEU A 145 -3.31 -9.44 6.73
N LEU A 146 -4.37 -8.70 6.38
CA LEU A 146 -5.05 -7.80 7.32
C LEU A 146 -5.66 -8.57 8.48
N SER A 147 -6.31 -9.71 8.23
CA SER A 147 -6.91 -10.54 9.29
C SER A 147 -5.86 -11.05 10.28
N GLU A 148 -4.64 -11.35 9.80
CA GLU A 148 -3.53 -11.78 10.66
C GLU A 148 -2.87 -10.59 11.38
N LYS A 149 -2.68 -9.47 10.69
CA LYS A 149 -1.81 -8.37 11.15
C LYS A 149 -2.55 -7.17 11.73
N GLU A 150 -3.87 -7.05 11.62
CA GLU A 150 -4.63 -5.89 12.12
C GLU A 150 -4.26 -5.55 13.58
N GLY A 151 -4.26 -6.56 14.44
CA GLY A 151 -3.92 -6.38 15.85
C GLY A 151 -2.48 -5.89 16.08
N LEU A 152 -1.54 -6.30 15.24
CA LEU A 152 -0.15 -5.84 15.28
C LEU A 152 -0.03 -4.40 14.75
N ILE A 153 -0.74 -4.06 13.67
CA ILE A 153 -0.76 -2.71 13.10
C ILE A 153 -1.34 -1.72 14.12
N ARG A 154 -2.48 -2.05 14.76
CA ARG A 154 -3.06 -1.23 15.83
C ARG A 154 -2.07 -1.02 16.99
N GLN A 155 -1.41 -2.08 17.43
CA GLN A 155 -0.37 -1.98 18.47
C GLN A 155 0.80 -1.08 18.05
N ALA A 156 1.23 -1.13 16.79
CA ALA A 156 2.28 -0.27 16.28
C ALA A 156 1.84 1.21 16.26
N LEU A 157 0.60 1.48 15.82
CA LEU A 157 0.01 2.82 15.86
C LEU A 157 -0.11 3.35 17.29
N ASP A 158 -0.62 2.54 18.21
CA ASP A 158 -0.73 2.89 19.64
C ASP A 158 0.66 3.14 20.25
N HIS A 159 1.65 2.32 19.91
CA HIS A 159 3.01 2.49 20.40
C HIS A 159 3.62 3.81 19.89
N GLY A 160 3.46 4.09 18.59
CA GLY A 160 3.90 5.36 17.99
C GLY A 160 3.21 6.56 18.63
N ALA A 161 1.89 6.52 18.81
CA ALA A 161 1.12 7.57 19.48
C ALA A 161 1.62 7.85 20.91
N ASN A 162 1.85 6.78 21.68
CA ASN A 162 2.39 6.88 23.04
C ASN A 162 3.81 7.46 23.06
N TYR A 163 4.69 6.99 22.16
CA TYR A 163 6.05 7.51 22.04
C TYR A 163 6.04 9.01 21.71
N ILE A 164 5.28 9.41 20.69
CA ILE A 164 5.18 10.81 20.23
C ILE A 164 4.63 11.70 21.35
N SER A 165 3.60 11.24 22.07
CA SER A 165 2.99 11.98 23.18
C SER A 165 3.96 12.19 24.35
N GLN A 166 4.89 11.26 24.59
CA GLN A 166 5.92 11.39 25.63
C GLN A 166 7.06 12.35 25.24
N HIS A 167 7.14 12.75 23.97
CA HIS A 167 8.18 13.61 23.42
C HIS A 167 7.59 14.89 22.82
N ASP A 168 6.38 15.30 23.23
CA ASP A 168 5.69 16.51 22.75
C ASP A 168 6.58 17.75 22.74
N SER A 169 7.38 17.94 23.79
CA SER A 169 8.31 19.06 23.93
C SER A 169 9.35 19.13 22.82
N ASP A 170 9.74 18.00 22.23
CA ASP A 170 10.72 17.94 21.14
C ASP A 170 10.10 18.49 19.85
N PHE A 171 8.85 18.12 19.58
CA PHE A 171 8.09 18.62 18.44
C PHE A 171 7.70 20.10 18.61
N MET A 172 7.35 20.53 19.82
CA MET A 172 7.05 21.95 20.08
C MET A 172 8.27 22.85 19.82
N ARG A 173 9.49 22.40 20.17
CA ARG A 173 10.74 23.12 19.85
C ARG A 173 11.00 23.22 18.34
N ASN A 174 10.49 22.28 17.54
CA ASN A 174 10.53 22.40 16.08
C ASN A 174 9.75 23.65 15.64
N TYR A 175 8.54 23.85 16.17
CA TYR A 175 7.72 25.01 15.83
C TYR A 175 8.22 26.33 16.43
N GLU A 176 8.98 26.29 17.54
CA GLU A 176 9.69 27.48 18.03
C GLU A 176 10.77 27.97 17.06
N LYS A 177 11.45 27.03 16.38
CA LYS A 177 12.51 27.35 15.41
C LYS A 177 11.93 27.65 14.01
N TRP A 178 11.00 26.82 13.58
CA TRP A 178 10.30 26.90 12.30
C TRP A 178 8.83 27.17 12.57
N ASP A 179 8.50 28.46 12.67
CA ASP A 179 7.15 28.95 12.96
C ASP A 179 6.23 28.74 11.73
N THR A 180 5.75 27.50 11.58
CA THR A 180 4.95 27.03 10.43
C THR A 180 3.52 26.61 10.79
N LEU A 181 3.18 26.49 12.07
CA LEU A 181 1.78 26.29 12.50
C LEU A 181 0.92 27.44 11.97
N ASP A 182 -0.33 27.18 11.61
CA ASP A 182 -1.27 28.13 10.99
C ASP A 182 -0.87 28.74 9.62
N LYS A 183 0.30 28.38 9.07
CA LYS A 183 0.84 28.97 7.84
C LYS A 183 0.85 27.99 6.68
N HIS A 184 0.52 28.51 5.50
CA HIS A 184 0.64 27.75 4.27
C HIS A 184 2.12 27.53 3.92
N VAL A 185 2.57 26.28 4.09
CA VAL A 185 3.89 25.82 3.69
C VAL A 185 3.74 24.86 2.53
N ASP A 186 4.46 25.16 1.44
CA ASP A 186 4.59 24.32 0.25
C ASP A 186 3.26 23.74 -0.26
N MET A 187 3.09 22.42 -0.19
CA MET A 187 1.96 21.67 -0.73
C MET A 187 0.90 21.31 0.33
N ASN A 188 0.95 21.87 1.55
CA ASN A 188 -0.03 21.53 2.58
C ASN A 188 -1.43 22.05 2.23
N PRO A 189 -2.49 21.24 2.43
CA PRO A 189 -3.84 21.69 2.11
C PRO A 189 -4.33 22.75 3.10
N PHE A 190 -5.12 23.70 2.60
CA PHE A 190 -5.67 24.81 3.39
C PHE A 190 -6.45 24.37 4.65
N MET A 191 -7.04 23.17 4.64
CA MET A 191 -7.77 22.65 5.81
C MET A 191 -6.85 22.43 7.02
N LEU A 192 -5.57 22.11 6.80
CA LEU A 192 -4.62 21.92 7.90
C LEU A 192 -4.16 23.24 8.53
N LEU A 193 -4.41 24.39 7.88
CA LEU A 193 -4.15 25.71 8.49
C LEU A 193 -5.10 26.04 9.64
N ALA A 194 -6.22 25.31 9.74
CA ALA A 194 -7.13 25.43 10.86
C ALA A 194 -6.60 24.74 12.13
N LEU A 195 -5.53 23.95 12.02
CA LEU A 195 -4.83 23.32 13.13
C LEU A 195 -3.68 24.26 13.52
N ASP A 196 -3.78 24.90 14.68
CA ASP A 196 -2.82 25.92 15.14
C ASP A 196 -1.93 25.41 16.28
N THR A 197 -2.12 24.16 16.70
CA THR A 197 -1.27 23.49 17.68
C THR A 197 -0.69 22.17 17.15
N TRP A 198 0.49 21.80 17.67
CA TRP A 198 1.05 20.46 17.44
C TRP A 198 0.08 19.34 17.84
N GLN A 199 -0.65 19.50 18.95
CA GLN A 199 -1.60 18.50 19.44
C GLN A 199 -2.71 18.24 18.42
N GLU A 200 -3.25 19.29 17.80
CA GLU A 200 -4.28 19.14 16.75
C GLU A 200 -3.75 18.44 15.50
N HIS A 201 -2.52 18.74 15.08
CA HIS A 201 -1.86 18.01 14.00
C HIS A 201 -1.63 16.54 14.36
N PHE A 202 -1.18 16.25 15.58
CA PHE A 202 -1.01 14.88 16.08
C PHE A 202 -2.34 14.12 16.10
N ASP A 203 -3.39 14.71 16.67
CA ASP A 203 -4.72 14.11 16.75
C ASP A 203 -5.30 13.85 15.35
N TYR A 204 -5.11 14.79 14.42
CA TYR A 204 -5.50 14.63 13.03
C TYR A 204 -4.79 13.44 12.37
N THR A 205 -3.46 13.37 12.44
CA THR A 205 -2.68 12.30 11.82
C THR A 205 -2.99 10.94 12.44
N MET A 206 -3.12 10.84 13.76
CA MET A 206 -3.49 9.58 14.40
C MET A 206 -4.91 9.16 14.04
N SER A 207 -5.87 10.10 14.01
CA SER A 207 -7.23 9.84 13.56
C SER A 207 -7.26 9.34 12.11
N TRP A 208 -6.44 9.93 11.24
CA TRP A 208 -6.28 9.48 9.86
C TRP A 208 -5.88 8.00 9.78
N LEU A 209 -4.78 7.64 10.42
CA LEU A 209 -4.21 6.28 10.33
C LEU A 209 -5.18 5.23 10.86
N PHE A 210 -5.83 5.48 12.01
CA PHE A 210 -6.83 4.55 12.53
C PHE A 210 -8.05 4.43 11.61
N ARG A 211 -8.53 5.55 11.04
CA ARG A 211 -9.66 5.52 10.11
C ARG A 211 -9.32 4.82 8.79
N SER A 212 -8.11 5.00 8.28
CA SER A 212 -7.66 4.30 7.07
C SER A 212 -7.57 2.79 7.33
N LEU A 213 -7.00 2.38 8.47
CA LEU A 213 -6.99 0.96 8.85
C LEU A 213 -8.41 0.38 8.97
N ASP A 214 -9.34 1.11 9.61
CA ASP A 214 -10.73 0.69 9.71
C ASP A 214 -11.40 0.58 8.32
N THR A 215 -11.05 1.46 7.39
CA THR A 215 -11.47 1.38 5.98
C THR A 215 -10.92 0.13 5.32
N LEU A 216 -9.62 -0.16 5.43
CA LEU A 216 -9.01 -1.35 4.85
C LEU A 216 -9.66 -2.64 5.35
N VAL A 217 -9.81 -2.78 6.67
CA VAL A 217 -10.48 -3.93 7.29
C VAL A 217 -11.94 -4.04 6.83
N ARG A 218 -12.64 -2.90 6.68
CA ARG A 218 -14.02 -2.88 6.18
C ARG A 218 -14.10 -3.35 4.73
N GLU A 219 -13.23 -2.89 3.85
CA GLU A 219 -13.28 -3.21 2.42
C GLU A 219 -12.87 -4.67 2.14
N TYR A 220 -11.85 -5.18 2.83
CA TYR A 220 -11.28 -6.50 2.55
C TYR A 220 -11.81 -7.61 3.47
N CYS A 221 -11.84 -7.39 4.78
CA CYS A 221 -12.12 -8.48 5.74
C CYS A 221 -13.63 -8.70 5.99
N ARG A 222 -14.50 -7.69 5.81
CA ARG A 222 -15.96 -7.88 6.02
C ARG A 222 -16.65 -8.74 4.97
N ARG A 223 -16.00 -9.07 3.85
CA ARG A 223 -16.53 -10.03 2.86
C ARG A 223 -16.43 -11.48 3.33
N GLN A 224 -15.41 -11.85 4.11
CA GLN A 224 -15.27 -13.22 4.62
C GLN A 224 -16.31 -13.58 5.69
N SER A 225 -16.75 -12.63 6.52
CA SER A 225 -17.73 -12.92 7.59
C SER A 225 -19.13 -13.24 7.08
N LEU A 226 -19.51 -12.77 5.89
CA LEU A 226 -20.82 -13.09 5.28
C LEU A 226 -20.79 -14.43 4.54
N LEU A 227 -19.65 -14.80 3.96
CA LEU A 227 -19.45 -16.10 3.30
C LEU A 227 -19.28 -17.24 4.31
N SER A 228 -18.60 -17.02 5.44
CA SER A 228 -18.48 -18.03 6.51
C SER A 228 -19.82 -18.30 7.22
N VAL A 229 -20.62 -17.25 7.48
CA VAL A 229 -21.98 -17.39 8.03
C VAL A 229 -22.92 -18.08 7.05
N THR A 230 -22.79 -17.85 5.74
CA THR A 230 -23.62 -18.58 4.76
C THR A 230 -23.19 -20.03 4.59
N PHE A 231 -21.89 -20.35 4.64
CA PHE A 231 -21.41 -21.74 4.60
C PHE A 231 -21.78 -22.53 5.86
N GLU A 232 -21.66 -21.96 7.07
CA GLU A 232 -22.11 -22.63 8.30
C GLU A 232 -23.63 -22.91 8.30
N ASN A 233 -24.43 -21.97 7.78
CA ASN A 233 -25.88 -22.19 7.63
C ASN A 233 -26.21 -23.24 6.55
N LEU A 234 -25.45 -23.29 5.45
CA LEU A 234 -25.60 -24.33 4.42
C LEU A 234 -25.23 -25.72 4.95
N VAL A 235 -24.21 -25.84 5.80
CA VAL A 235 -23.79 -27.12 6.39
C VAL A 235 -24.78 -27.62 7.46
N LEU A 236 -25.47 -26.73 8.16
CA LEU A 236 -26.49 -27.10 9.16
C LEU A 236 -27.81 -27.60 8.55
N ASP A 237 -28.15 -27.20 7.31
CA ASP A 237 -29.38 -27.61 6.62
C ASP A 237 -29.28 -28.98 5.92
N TYR A 238 -28.09 -29.56 5.78
CA TYR A 238 -27.90 -30.94 5.29
C TYR A 238 -27.91 -32.00 6.41
N LYS A 239 -28.91 -31.96 7.31
CA LYS A 239 -29.31 -33.14 8.06
C LYS A 239 -30.29 -33.97 7.24
N VAL A 240 -29.71 -34.92 6.51
CA VAL A 240 -30.29 -36.12 5.88
C VAL A 240 -31.73 -36.44 6.33
N PHE A 241 -32.70 -36.22 5.43
CA PHE A 241 -34.01 -36.88 5.49
C PHE A 241 -33.92 -38.24 4.76
N PRO A 242 -34.22 -39.38 5.41
CA PRO A 242 -34.30 -40.65 4.71
C PRO A 242 -35.60 -40.72 3.91
N ILE A 243 -35.48 -40.83 2.58
CA ILE A 243 -36.60 -41.12 1.68
C ILE A 243 -36.91 -42.62 1.78
N PHE A 244 -38.01 -42.97 2.46
CA PHE A 244 -38.67 -44.27 2.28
C PHE A 244 -39.70 -44.15 1.15
N GLY A 245 -39.47 -44.87 0.05
CA GLY A 245 -40.45 -45.07 -1.03
C GLY A 245 -40.63 -46.57 -1.28
N MET A 246 -41.73 -47.12 -0.78
CA MET A 246 -42.21 -48.49 -1.05
C MET A 246 -42.63 -48.65 -2.51
N ILE A 247 -42.25 -49.78 -3.11
CA ILE A 247 -42.76 -50.27 -4.38
C ILE A 247 -43.83 -51.32 -4.07
N SER A 248 -45.06 -51.07 -4.52
CA SER A 248 -45.97 -52.02 -5.17
C SER A 248 -47.11 -51.27 -5.84
#